data_AF-A0A3D0S359-F1
#
_entry.id   AF-A0A3D0S359-F1
#
_cell.length_a   1.000
_cell.length_b   1.000
_cell.length_c   1.000
_cell.angle_alpha   90.00
_cell.angle_beta   90.00
_cell.angle_gamma   90.00
#
_symmetry.space_group_name_H-M   'P 1'
#
loop_
_entity.id
_entity.type
_entity.pdbx_description
1 polymer ?
#
loop_
_entity_poly.entity_id
_entity_poly.type
_entity_poly.pdbx_seq_one_letter_code
_entity_poly.pdbx_strand_id
1 'polypeptide(L)' 'GPLRRLYAGGALTSYVVPSDEGPHRKYYGITPAGRAQLATQTKDWEGFADTVTALLSDTRAATQPEGARS' A
#
# COMPACT_ATOMS: atom_id res chain seq x y z
N GLY A 1 -14.86 5.53 7.41
CA GLY A 1 -13.97 5.40 6.24
C GLY A 1 -12.54 5.07 6.64
N PRO A 2 -11.67 4.78 5.67
CA PRO A 2 -10.28 4.37 5.88
C PRO A 2 -9.46 5.39 6.69
N LEU A 3 -9.56 6.70 6.39
CA LEU A 3 -8.86 7.74 7.14
C LEU A 3 -9.22 7.78 8.64
N ARG A 4 -10.48 7.52 8.99
CA ARG A 4 -10.92 7.46 10.39
C ARG A 4 -10.25 6.31 11.14
N ARG A 5 -10.07 5.15 10.49
CA ARG A 5 -9.40 4.00 11.10
C ARG A 5 -7.90 4.25 11.28
N LEU A 6 -7.26 4.85 10.27
CA LEU A 6 -5.85 5.21 10.36
C LEU A 6 -5.58 6.28 11.44
N TYR A 7 -6.48 7.25 11.59
CA TYR A 7 -6.43 8.19 12.71
C TYR A 7 -6.64 7.51 14.07
N ALA A 8 -7.67 6.67 14.20
CA ALA A 8 -7.94 5.94 15.44
C ALA A 8 -6.81 4.98 15.84
N GLY A 9 -6.09 4.43 14.87
CA GLY A 9 -4.91 3.59 15.08
C GLY A 9 -3.59 4.37 15.25
N GLY A 10 -3.62 5.70 15.32
CA GLY A 10 -2.42 6.53 15.53
C GLY A 10 -1.50 6.69 14.31
N ALA A 11 -1.87 6.14 13.15
CA ALA A 11 -1.10 6.27 11.92
C ALA A 11 -1.22 7.67 11.29
N LEU A 12 -2.31 8.39 11.57
CA LEU A 12 -2.53 9.76 11.13
C LEU A 12 -2.79 10.69 12.32
N THR A 13 -2.38 11.94 12.18
CA THR A 13 -2.88 13.09 12.95
C THR A 13 -3.95 13.81 12.16
N SER A 14 -4.76 14.64 12.82
CA SER A 14 -5.68 15.54 12.12
C SER A 14 -5.70 16.91 12.74
N TYR A 15 -5.74 17.94 11.89
CA TYR A 15 -5.93 19.32 12.31
C TYR A 15 -6.98 19.99 11.42
N VAL A 16 -7.70 20.96 11.98
CA VAL A 16 -8.70 21.76 11.27
C VAL A 16 -8.12 23.15 11.11
N VAL A 17 -8.04 23.62 9.87
CA VAL A 17 -7.61 25.00 9.58
C VAL A 17 -8.86 25.86 9.45
N PRO A 18 -9.01 26.93 10.25
CA PRO A 18 -10.05 27.93 10.02
C PRO A 18 -9.88 28.55 8.65
N SER A 19 -10.96 28.69 7.90
CA SER A 19 -10.96 29.35 6.59
C SER A 19 -11.86 30.58 6.69
N ASP A 20 -11.34 31.75 6.33
CA ASP A 20 -12.09 33.00 6.40
C ASP A 20 -13.17 33.10 5.28
N GLU A 21 -13.05 32.32 4.20
CA GLU A 21 -13.96 32.35 3.03
C GLU A 21 -14.60 30.98 2.67
N GLY A 22 -14.77 30.05 3.61
CA GLY A 22 -15.41 28.76 3.27
C GLY A 22 -15.48 27.71 4.39
N PRO A 23 -16.05 26.53 4.12
CA PRO A 23 -16.20 25.48 5.13
C PRO A 23 -14.84 24.97 5.60
N HIS A 24 -14.73 24.77 6.91
CA HIS A 24 -13.51 24.32 7.58
C HIS A 24 -13.03 22.99 6.99
N ARG A 25 -11.76 22.96 6.56
CA ARG A 25 -11.15 21.76 5.98
C ARG A 25 -10.39 20.98 7.05
N LYS A 26 -10.61 19.67 7.07
CA LYS A 26 -9.84 18.75 7.91
C LYS A 26 -8.65 18.21 7.12
N TYR A 27 -7.45 18.48 7.62
CA TYR A 27 -6.21 17.99 7.07
C TYR A 27 -5.70 16.81 7.90
N TYR A 28 -5.02 15.88 7.23
CA TYR A 28 -4.40 14.72 7.86
C TYR A 28 -2.91 14.72 7.59
N GLY A 29 -2.11 14.43 8.62
CA GLY A 29 -0.66 14.27 8.50
C GLY A 29 -0.27 12.87 8.94
N ILE A 30 0.64 12.22 8.20
CA ILE A 30 1.15 10.90 8.59
C ILE A 30 2.13 11.02 9.76
N THR A 31 1.95 10.18 10.77
CA THR A 31 2.79 10.15 11.97
C THR A 31 4.07 9.34 11.74
N PRO A 32 5.08 9.44 12.62
CA PRO A 32 6.22 8.52 12.59
C PRO A 32 5.80 7.05 12.67
N ALA A 33 4.83 6.72 13.54
CA ALA A 33 4.27 5.37 13.64
C ALA A 33 3.55 4.95 12.35
N GLY A 34 2.79 5.85 11.74
CA GLY A 34 2.14 5.61 10.44
C GLY A 34 3.15 5.37 9.30
N ARG A 35 4.28 6.08 9.30
CA ARG A 35 5.38 5.84 8.35
C ARG A 35 6.02 4.46 8.55
N ALA A 36 6.27 4.08 9.79
CA ALA A 36 6.80 2.75 10.10
C ALA A 36 5.83 1.63 9.67
N GLN A 37 4.54 1.80 9.97
CA GLN A 37 3.49 0.86 9.56
C GLN A 37 3.40 0.77 8.02
N LEU A 38 3.44 1.90 7.32
CA LEU A 38 3.44 1.92 5.85
C LEU A 38 4.65 1.14 5.30
N ALA A 39 5.85 1.37 5.83
CA ALA A 39 7.04 0.67 5.39
C ALA A 39 6.93 -0.86 5.58
N THR A 40 6.42 -1.32 6.72
CA THR A 40 6.15 -2.75 6.96
C THR A 40 5.17 -3.30 5.94
N GLN A 41 4.03 -2.64 5.74
CA GLN A 41 3.00 -3.11 4.82
C GLN A 41 3.47 -3.14 3.37
N THR A 42 4.28 -2.16 2.95
CA THR A 42 4.91 -2.16 1.63
C THR A 42 5.81 -3.38 1.46
N LYS A 43 6.68 -3.67 2.44
CA LYS A 43 7.56 -4.83 2.38
C LYS A 43 6.80 -6.15 2.34
N ASP A 44 5.75 -6.28 3.14
CA ASP A 44 4.91 -7.48 3.15
C ASP A 44 4.21 -7.68 1.80
N TRP A 45 3.73 -6.58 1.19
CA TRP A 45 3.13 -6.62 -0.13
C TRP A 45 4.13 -7.00 -1.22
N GLU A 46 5.35 -6.44 -1.19
CA GLU A 46 6.42 -6.80 -2.13
C GLU A 46 6.73 -8.30 -2.05
N GLY A 47 6.93 -8.85 -0.85
CA GLY A 47 7.20 -10.27 -0.68
C GLY A 47 6.06 -11.18 -1.17
N PHE A 48 4.81 -10.76 -0.95
CA PHE A 48 3.65 -11.46 -1.49
C PHE A 48 3.63 -11.42 -3.04
N ALA A 49 3.82 -10.23 -3.62
CA ALA A 49 3.80 -10.02 -5.06
C ALA A 49 4.92 -10.81 -5.76
N ASP A 50 6.12 -10.83 -5.18
CA ASP A 50 7.27 -11.61 -5.67
C ASP A 50 6.95 -13.10 -5.68
N THR A 51 6.35 -13.61 -4.59
CA THR A 51 5.97 -15.03 -4.48
C THR A 51 4.95 -15.41 -5.56
N VAL A 52 3.91 -14.61 -5.76
CA VAL A 52 2.91 -14.84 -6.80
C VAL A 52 3.54 -14.78 -8.19
N THR A 53 4.43 -13.81 -8.42
CA THR A 53 5.13 -13.64 -9.70
C THR A 53 6.01 -14.85 -10.02
N ALA A 54 6.73 -15.38 -9.04
CA ALA A 54 7.55 -16.58 -9.20
C ALA A 54 6.69 -17.80 -9.57
N LEU A 55 5.58 -18.04 -8.85
CA LEU A 55 4.67 -19.15 -9.12
C LEU A 55 4.10 -19.10 -10.55
N LEU A 56 3.71 -17.91 -11.00
CA LEU A 56 3.20 -17.71 -12.36
C LEU A 56 4.29 -17.91 -13.43
N SER A 57 5.53 -17.50 -13.13
CA SER A 57 6.69 -17.70 -14.02
C SER A 57 7.02 -19.19 -14.19
N ASP A 58 7.04 -19.94 -13.10
CA ASP A 58 7.28 -21.40 -13.12
C ASP A 58 6.19 -22.12 -13.91
N THR A 59 4.92 -21.75 -13.69
CA THR A 59 3.78 -22.30 -14.43
C THR A 59 3.92 -22.04 -15.94
N ARG A 60 4.37 -20.84 -16.32
CA ARG A 60 4.61 -20.48 -17.73
C ARG A 60 5.75 -21.30 -18.35
N ALA A 61 6.84 -21.51 -17.62
CA ALA A 61 7.96 -22.33 -18.07
C ALA A 61 7.54 -23.80 -18.28
N ALA A 62 6.74 -24.35 -17.37
CA ALA A 62 6.22 -25.71 -17.48
C ALA A 62 5.23 -25.89 -18.66
N THR A 63 4.51 -24.84 -19.03
CA THR A 63 3.51 -24.87 -20.12
C THR A 63 4.14 -24.67 -21.51
N GLN A 64 5.40 -24.24 -21.60
CA GLN A 64 6.12 -24.09 -22.86
C GLN A 64 7.19 -25.18 -23.01
N PRO A 65 6.83 -26.40 -23.43
CA PRO A 65 7.83 -27.39 -23.79
C PRO A 65 8.48 -26.99 -25.13
N GLU A 66 9.79 -27.15 -25.14
CA GLU A 66 10.73 -27.03 -26.24
C GLU A 66 10.25 -27.77 -27.51
N GLY A 67 9.58 -27.05 -28.42
CA GLY A 67 9.03 -27.64 -29.65
C GLY A 67 8.82 -26.68 -30.83
N ALA A 68 9.46 -25.51 -30.83
CA ALA A 68 9.33 -24.55 -31.94
C ALA A 68 10.68 -23.89 -32.28
N ARG A 69 11.72 -24.69 -32.50
CA ARG A 69 12.87 -24.33 -33.34
C ARG A 69 13.44 -25.60 -33.97
N SER A 70 12.98 -25.91 -35.18
CA SER A 70 13.73 -26.52 -36.29
C SER A 70 12.84 -26.53 -37.51
#